data_AF-A0A1R3L7B6-F1
#
_entry.id   AF-A0A1R3L7B6-F1
#
_cell.length_a   1.000
_cell.length_b   1.000
_cell.length_c   1.000
_cell.angle_alpha   90.00
_cell.angle_beta   90.00
_cell.angle_gamma   90.00
#
_symmetry.space_group_name_H-M   'P 1'
#
loop_
_entity.id
_entity.type
_entity.pdbx_description
1 polymer ?
#
loop_
_entity_poly.entity_id
_entity_poly.type
_entity_poly.pdbx_seq_one_letter_code
_entity_poly.pdbx_strand_id
1 'polypeptide(L)'
;MYKDLKRYFWWSGMRREIADYVAKCYTCQRVKAEHQRPAGTLQLLPISEWKWADISMDFIVGLPKTKKGNDSIWVIVDRLTKSAHFLLMRTTHMANIYQATMGMATYEALYGRPCRSPICWAKPEDSLLIGPELVRQTTEKVALSRECILTAQSRKKSYADQQRRPLEFQVRDLVMLKVSPMKGV
;
A
#
# COMPACT_ATOMS: atom_id res chain seq x y z
N MET A 1 7.28 -22.13 20.22
CA MET A 1 7.28 -23.54 20.62
C MET A 1 8.34 -24.36 19.88
N TYR A 2 8.22 -24.66 18.57
CA TYR A 2 9.28 -25.41 17.87
C TYR A 2 10.68 -24.75 17.93
N LYS A 3 10.74 -23.43 17.66
CA LYS A 3 12.01 -22.67 17.72
C LYS A 3 12.64 -22.62 19.12
N ASP A 4 11.83 -22.81 20.16
CA ASP A 4 12.29 -22.76 21.55
C ASP A 4 12.77 -24.14 22.01
N LEU A 5 11.98 -25.18 21.71
CA LEU A 5 12.30 -26.57 22.05
C LEU A 5 13.49 -27.11 21.25
N LYS A 6 13.67 -26.71 19.98
CA LYS A 6 14.80 -27.13 19.14
C LYS A 6 16.16 -26.75 19.74
N ARG A 7 16.21 -25.77 20.64
CA ARG A 7 17.47 -25.36 21.30
C ARG A 7 18.00 -26.41 22.28
N TYR A 8 17.12 -27.24 22.82
CA TYR A 8 17.46 -28.17 23.91
C TYR A 8 17.14 -29.64 23.59
N PHE A 9 16.21 -29.89 22.67
CA PHE A 9 15.72 -31.24 22.37
C PHE A 9 15.66 -31.51 20.86
N TRP A 10 15.78 -32.78 20.49
CA TRP A 10 15.61 -33.25 19.12
C TRP A 10 15.07 -34.68 19.08
N TRP A 11 14.12 -34.95 18.19
CA TRP A 11 13.63 -36.29 17.85
C TRP A 11 13.03 -36.32 16.44
N SER A 12 12.84 -37.53 15.89
CA SER A 12 12.23 -37.70 14.57
C SER A 12 10.76 -37.24 14.59
N GLY A 13 10.34 -36.43 13.61
CA GLY A 13 8.96 -35.93 13.57
C GLY A 13 8.63 -34.79 14.54
N MET A 14 9.58 -34.31 15.35
CA MET A 14 9.41 -33.24 16.35
C MET A 14 8.59 -32.04 15.86
N ARG A 15 8.86 -31.55 14.64
CA ARG A 15 8.16 -30.39 14.08
C ARG A 15 6.66 -30.66 13.85
N ARG A 16 6.33 -31.86 13.36
CA ARG A 16 4.96 -32.30 13.09
C ARG A 16 4.21 -32.52 14.39
N GLU A 17 4.81 -33.22 15.35
CA GLU A 17 4.18 -33.50 16.65
C GLU A 17 3.94 -32.23 17.47
N ILE A 18 4.88 -31.28 17.45
CA ILE A 18 4.68 -29.97 18.07
C ILE A 18 3.55 -29.20 17.39
N ALA A 19 3.43 -29.28 16.06
CA ALA A 19 2.32 -28.66 15.34
C ALA A 19 0.97 -29.29 15.71
N ASP A 20 0.90 -30.62 15.76
CA ASP A 20 -0.30 -31.37 16.15
C ASP A 20 -0.71 -31.08 17.60
N TYR A 21 0.26 -30.98 18.52
CA TYR A 21 0.00 -30.60 19.90
C TYR A 21 -0.58 -29.18 20.01
N VAL A 22 0.05 -28.20 19.34
CA VAL A 22 -0.45 -26.81 19.34
C VAL A 22 -1.84 -26.72 18.69
N ALA A 23 -2.10 -27.52 17.65
CA ALA A 23 -3.40 -27.59 17.00
C ALA A 23 -4.50 -28.13 17.94
N LYS A 24 -4.18 -29.09 18.82
CA LYS A 24 -5.13 -29.68 19.78
C LYS A 24 -5.23 -28.89 21.09
N CYS A 25 -4.30 -27.99 21.38
CA CYS A 25 -4.25 -27.26 22.64
C CYS A 25 -5.34 -26.18 22.73
N TYR A 26 -6.33 -26.38 23.60
CA TYR A 26 -7.46 -25.47 23.82
C TYR A 26 -7.05 -24.02 24.12
N THR A 27 -6.09 -23.80 25.02
CA THR A 27 -5.58 -22.47 25.33
C THR A 27 -4.91 -21.80 24.13
N CYS A 28 -4.14 -22.56 23.34
CA CYS A 28 -3.53 -22.03 22.12
C CYS A 28 -4.58 -21.65 21.09
N GLN A 29 -5.62 -22.47 20.92
CA GLN A 29 -6.73 -22.16 20.01
C GLN A 29 -7.50 -20.91 20.44
N ARG A 30 -7.73 -20.70 21.74
CA ARG A 30 -8.38 -19.48 22.25
C ARG A 30 -7.60 -18.21 21.96
N VAL A 31 -6.27 -18.26 22.09
CA VAL A 31 -5.41 -17.07 21.97
C VAL A 31 -4.98 -16.81 20.53
N LYS A 32 -4.85 -17.87 19.71
CA LYS A 32 -4.37 -17.82 18.33
C LYS A 32 -5.44 -18.07 17.26
N ALA A 33 -6.71 -18.17 17.63
CA ALA A 33 -7.77 -18.18 16.62
C ALA A 33 -7.59 -16.97 15.71
N GLU A 34 -7.67 -17.20 14.40
CA GLU A 34 -7.55 -16.15 13.40
C GLU A 34 -8.82 -15.29 13.48
N HIS A 35 -8.76 -14.26 14.33
CA HIS A 35 -9.90 -13.39 14.66
C HIS A 35 -10.25 -12.39 13.55
N GLN A 36 -9.51 -12.39 12.45
CA GLN A 36 -9.76 -11.53 11.31
C GLN A 36 -10.54 -12.32 10.28
N ARG A 37 -11.60 -11.71 9.73
CA ARG A 37 -12.20 -12.23 8.50
C ARG A 37 -11.08 -12.37 7.47
N PRO A 38 -11.01 -13.47 6.69
CA PRO A 38 -10.06 -13.56 5.60
C PRO A 38 -10.22 -12.30 4.76
N ALA A 39 -9.17 -11.48 4.68
CA ALA A 39 -9.21 -10.26 3.91
C ALA A 39 -9.68 -10.60 2.48
N GLY A 40 -10.45 -9.70 1.87
CA GLY A 40 -10.85 -9.86 0.48
C GLY A 40 -9.63 -10.08 -0.42
N THR A 41 -9.85 -10.67 -1.60
CA THR A 41 -8.77 -10.85 -2.59
C THR A 41 -8.10 -9.50 -2.84
N LEU A 42 -6.76 -9.47 -2.89
CA LEU A 42 -6.05 -8.21 -3.03
C LEU A 42 -6.50 -7.51 -4.33
N GLN A 43 -7.16 -6.36 -4.19
CA GLN A 43 -7.51 -5.50 -5.32
C GLN A 43 -6.29 -4.68 -5.73
N LEU A 44 -5.89 -4.82 -6.99
CA LEU A 44 -4.78 -4.06 -7.55
C LEU A 44 -5.30 -2.69 -7.96
N LEU A 45 -4.53 -1.65 -7.62
CA LEU A 45 -4.79 -0.31 -8.11
C LEU A 45 -4.38 -0.20 -9.58
N PRO A 46 -5.11 0.56 -10.42
CA PRO A 46 -4.72 0.79 -11.79
C PRO A 46 -3.32 1.39 -11.87
N ILE A 47 -2.58 1.00 -12.89
CA ILE A 47 -1.24 1.50 -13.16
C ILE A 47 -1.36 2.75 -14.01
N SER A 48 -0.86 3.85 -13.48
CA SER A 48 -0.80 5.16 -14.13
C SER A 48 -0.25 5.06 -15.55
N GLU A 49 -1.00 5.59 -16.52
CA GLU A 49 -0.60 5.62 -17.94
C GLU A 49 0.67 6.42 -18.15
N TRP A 50 0.82 7.50 -17.38
CA TRP A 50 1.92 8.42 -17.53
C TRP A 50 2.46 8.92 -16.20
N LYS A 51 3.60 9.61 -16.26
CA LYS A 51 4.20 10.30 -15.12
C LYS A 51 3.25 11.39 -14.64
N TRP A 52 3.05 11.50 -13.33
CA TRP A 52 2.21 12.52 -12.70
C TRP A 52 0.70 12.42 -13.02
N ALA A 53 0.25 11.37 -13.71
CA ALA A 53 -1.19 11.15 -13.90
C ALA A 53 -1.82 10.68 -12.57
N ASP A 54 -1.20 9.71 -11.90
CA ASP A 54 -1.56 9.32 -10.53
C ASP A 54 -0.41 9.59 -9.54
N ILE A 55 -0.72 10.27 -8.44
CA ILE A 55 0.19 10.37 -7.29
C ILE A 55 -0.40 9.66 -6.07
N SER A 56 0.47 9.37 -5.11
CA SER A 56 0.07 9.12 -3.73
C SER A 56 0.49 10.29 -2.86
N MET A 57 -0.43 10.75 -2.02
CA MET A 57 -0.22 11.83 -1.06
C MET A 57 -0.21 11.24 0.34
N ASP A 58 0.73 11.68 1.17
CA ASP A 58 0.83 11.31 2.58
C ASP A 58 1.38 12.49 3.40
N PHE A 59 1.21 12.44 4.71
CA PHE A 59 1.67 13.49 5.60
C PHE A 59 2.42 12.92 6.80
N ILE A 60 3.61 13.44 7.02
CA ILE A 60 4.40 13.17 8.23
C ILE A 60 4.10 14.32 9.19
N VAL A 61 3.34 14.03 10.24
CA VAL A 61 2.90 15.01 11.24
C VAL A 61 3.63 14.81 12.58
N GLY A 62 3.58 15.81 13.45
CA GLY A 62 4.15 15.72 14.80
C GLY A 62 5.66 15.94 14.86
N LEU A 63 6.23 16.64 13.88
CA LEU A 63 7.65 16.98 13.84
C LEU A 63 7.95 18.19 14.72
N PRO A 64 9.21 18.35 15.19
CA PRO A 64 9.63 19.55 15.88
C PRO A 64 9.34 20.82 15.06
N LYS A 65 8.77 21.84 15.69
CA LYS A 65 8.44 23.11 15.04
C LYS A 65 9.71 23.83 14.59
N THR A 66 9.74 24.17 13.31
CA THR A 66 10.76 25.08 12.76
C THR A 66 10.53 26.53 13.21
N LYS A 67 11.52 27.41 13.01
CA LYS A 67 11.37 28.87 13.28
C LYS A 67 10.19 29.51 12.53
N LYS A 68 9.81 28.94 11.38
CA LYS A 68 8.66 29.38 10.57
C LYS A 68 7.32 28.77 11.02
N GLY A 69 7.33 27.92 12.05
CA GLY A 69 6.15 27.27 12.62
C GLY A 69 5.68 26.01 11.87
N ASN A 70 6.43 25.53 10.88
CA ASN A 70 6.13 24.26 10.20
C ASN A 70 6.48 23.09 11.10
N ASP A 71 5.56 22.14 11.23
CA ASP A 71 5.60 20.95 12.10
C ASP A 71 5.20 19.66 11.36
N SER A 72 5.03 19.75 10.04
CA SER A 72 4.64 18.62 9.20
C SER A 72 5.30 18.67 7.82
N ILE A 73 5.43 17.51 7.19
CA ILE A 73 5.89 17.35 5.81
C ILE A 73 4.77 16.73 4.99
N TRP A 74 4.40 17.40 3.90
CA TRP A 74 3.56 16.83 2.86
C TRP A 74 4.42 16.05 1.88
N VAL A 75 4.13 14.76 1.77
CA VAL A 75 4.82 13.81 0.92
C VAL A 75 3.96 13.51 -0.29
N ILE A 76 4.56 13.64 -1.46
CA ILE A 76 3.87 13.49 -2.74
C ILE A 76 4.73 12.60 -3.60
N VAL A 77 4.19 11.47 -4.03
CA VAL A 77 4.96 10.50 -4.79
C VAL A 77 4.24 10.17 -6.09
N ASP A 78 4.92 10.35 -7.22
CA ASP A 78 4.45 9.85 -8.50
C ASP A 78 4.40 8.32 -8.49
N ARG A 79 3.22 7.74 -8.74
CA ARG A 79 3.04 6.29 -8.57
C ARG A 79 3.82 5.47 -9.59
N LEU A 80 4.08 6.04 -10.77
CA LEU A 80 4.79 5.41 -11.87
C LEU A 80 6.32 5.44 -11.65
N THR A 81 6.90 6.63 -11.49
CA THR A 81 8.37 6.79 -11.41
C THR A 81 8.93 6.67 -10.01
N LYS A 82 8.08 6.73 -8.97
CA LYS A 82 8.49 6.83 -7.55
C LYS A 82 9.27 8.09 -7.21
N SER A 83 9.24 9.11 -8.08
CA SER A 83 9.77 10.44 -7.77
C SER A 83 8.94 11.05 -6.64
N ALA A 84 9.61 11.57 -5.61
CA ALA A 84 8.96 12.12 -4.43
C ALA A 84 9.26 13.62 -4.27
N HIS A 85 8.24 14.39 -3.90
CA HIS A 85 8.35 15.78 -3.44
C HIS A 85 7.98 15.86 -1.97
N PHE A 86 8.74 16.66 -1.23
CA PHE A 86 8.58 16.90 0.19
C PHE A 86 8.38 18.40 0.41
N LEU A 87 7.22 18.79 0.91
CA LEU A 87 6.85 20.18 1.16
C LEU A 87 6.65 20.41 2.65
N LEU A 88 7.33 21.42 3.21
CA LEU A 88 7.18 21.79 4.62
C LEU A 88 5.88 22.57 4.81
N MET A 89 5.09 22.18 5.81
CA MET A 89 3.82 22.85 6.11
C MET A 89 3.48 22.82 7.60
N ARG A 90 2.41 23.52 7.97
CA ARG A 90 1.83 23.46 9.30
C ARG A 90 0.64 22.49 9.31
N THR A 91 0.50 21.72 10.38
CA THR A 91 -0.59 20.75 10.57
C THR A 91 -1.98 21.40 10.41
N THR A 92 -2.11 22.69 10.74
CA THR A 92 -3.36 23.45 10.60
C THR A 92 -3.85 23.59 9.16
N HIS A 93 -2.98 23.50 8.16
CA HIS A 93 -3.34 23.64 6.74
C HIS A 93 -3.70 22.31 6.07
N MET A 94 -3.54 21.18 6.76
CA MET A 94 -3.78 19.82 6.22
C MET A 94 -5.17 19.67 5.62
N ALA A 95 -6.21 19.97 6.39
CA ALA A 95 -7.60 19.79 5.99
C ALA A 95 -7.93 20.57 4.70
N ASN A 96 -7.44 21.80 4.59
CA ASN A 96 -7.65 22.64 3.42
C ASN A 96 -6.97 22.08 2.16
N ILE A 97 -5.75 21.53 2.31
CA ILE A 97 -5.04 20.89 1.20
C ILE A 97 -5.78 19.64 0.73
N TYR A 98 -6.24 18.80 1.65
CA TYR A 98 -7.04 17.62 1.29
C TYR A 98 -8.30 18.00 0.50
N GLN A 99 -9.05 18.99 0.98
CA GLN A 99 -10.26 19.45 0.29
C GLN A 99 -9.96 20.04 -1.10
N ALA A 100 -8.89 20.82 -1.24
CA ALA A 100 -8.52 21.44 -2.51
C ALA A 100 -7.95 20.43 -3.54
N THR A 101 -7.38 19.33 -3.06
CA THR A 101 -6.76 18.28 -3.91
C THR A 101 -7.73 17.16 -4.27
N MET A 102 -8.87 17.03 -3.56
CA MET A 102 -9.93 16.09 -3.89
C MET A 102 -10.55 16.44 -5.25
N GLY A 103 -10.33 15.59 -6.25
CA GLY A 103 -10.94 15.69 -7.58
C GLY A 103 -10.12 16.46 -8.63
N MET A 104 -8.95 17.02 -8.27
CA MET A 104 -8.04 17.65 -9.22
C MET A 104 -7.02 16.64 -9.76
N ALA A 105 -6.59 16.82 -11.03
CA ALA A 105 -5.38 16.17 -11.51
C ALA A 105 -4.21 16.64 -10.63
N THR A 106 -3.54 15.68 -10.04
CA THR A 106 -2.72 15.95 -8.86
C THR A 106 -1.48 16.80 -9.11
N TYR A 107 -0.96 16.79 -10.35
CA TYR A 107 0.06 17.73 -10.78
C TYR A 107 -0.44 19.18 -10.83
N GLU A 108 -1.68 19.40 -11.28
CA GLU A 108 -2.28 20.74 -11.36
C GLU A 108 -2.51 21.31 -9.96
N ALA A 109 -2.96 20.48 -9.02
CA ALA A 109 -3.10 20.88 -7.62
C ALA A 109 -1.78 21.35 -7.00
N LEU A 110 -0.65 20.85 -7.49
CA LEU A 110 0.69 21.22 -7.00
C LEU A 110 1.28 22.44 -7.66
N TYR A 111 1.22 22.49 -8.99
CA TYR A 111 1.96 23.47 -9.78
C TYR A 111 1.06 24.51 -10.43
N GLY A 112 -0.26 24.43 -10.24
CA GLY A 112 -1.26 25.32 -10.85
C GLY A 112 -1.31 25.25 -12.38
N ARG A 113 -0.73 24.20 -12.98
CA ARG A 113 -0.63 24.00 -14.43
C ARG A 113 -0.64 22.51 -14.76
N PRO A 114 -1.07 22.09 -15.97
CA PRO A 114 -0.99 20.70 -16.39
C PRO A 114 0.46 20.23 -16.53
N CYS A 115 0.68 18.91 -16.38
CA CYS A 115 2.01 18.32 -16.49
C CYS A 115 2.56 18.47 -17.91
N ARG A 116 3.71 19.15 -18.04
CA ARG A 116 4.50 19.21 -19.29
C ARG A 116 5.24 17.90 -19.48
N SER A 117 4.51 16.93 -20.01
CA SER A 117 5.06 15.64 -20.42
C SER A 117 5.42 15.73 -21.92
N PRO A 118 6.46 15.04 -22.42
CA PRO A 118 6.80 15.03 -23.85
C PRO A 118 5.65 14.59 -24.78
N ILE A 119 4.58 13.99 -24.23
CA ILE A 119 3.39 13.53 -24.97
C ILE A 119 2.13 14.30 -24.55
N CYS A 120 2.13 14.99 -23.41
CA CYS A 120 1.00 15.77 -22.90
C CYS A 120 1.22 17.28 -23.11
N TRP A 121 1.55 17.68 -24.34
CA TRP A 121 1.62 19.09 -24.69
C TRP A 121 0.21 19.62 -24.93
N ALA A 122 -0.30 20.41 -23.97
CA ALA A 122 -1.56 21.11 -24.13
C ALA A 122 -1.51 22.20 -25.21
N LYS A 123 -0.32 22.57 -25.71
CA LYS A 123 -0.13 23.55 -26.77
C LYS A 123 0.88 23.07 -27.84
N PRO A 124 0.55 23.17 -29.15
CA PRO A 124 1.45 22.75 -30.25
C PRO A 124 2.82 23.44 -30.26
N GLU A 125 2.88 24.67 -29.77
CA GLU A 125 4.09 25.52 -29.68
C GLU A 125 5.18 24.94 -28.76
N ASP A 126 4.80 24.16 -27.75
CA ASP A 126 5.77 23.48 -26.87
C ASP A 126 6.32 22.17 -27.48
N SER A 127 5.66 21.62 -28.52
CA SER A 127 6.06 20.38 -29.18
C SER A 127 7.35 20.51 -29.98
N LEU A 128 7.75 21.73 -30.38
CA LEU A 128 8.93 21.98 -31.20
C LEU A 128 10.26 21.87 -30.42
N LEU A 129 10.23 21.85 -29.09
CA LEU A 129 11.42 21.94 -28.25
C LEU A 129 12.06 20.59 -27.91
N ILE A 130 11.36 19.46 -28.15
CA ILE A 130 11.85 18.13 -27.82
C ILE A 130 11.97 17.27 -29.08
N GLY A 131 13.19 16.81 -29.37
CA GLY A 131 13.45 15.92 -30.51
C GLY A 131 12.71 14.58 -30.41
N PRO A 132 12.33 13.96 -31.55
CA PRO A 132 11.55 12.72 -31.60
C PRO A 132 12.23 11.55 -30.87
N GLU A 133 13.56 11.56 -30.81
CA GLU A 133 14.34 10.55 -30.10
C GLU A 133 14.07 10.56 -28.58
N LEU A 134 13.96 11.74 -27.97
CA LEU A 134 13.68 11.84 -26.53
C LEU A 134 12.25 11.38 -26.19
N VAL A 135 11.30 11.63 -27.09
CA VAL A 135 9.91 11.16 -26.96
C VAL A 135 9.89 9.62 -27.00
N ARG A 136 10.58 9.01 -27.97
CA ARG A 136 10.70 7.55 -28.10
C ARG A 136 11.32 6.94 -26.84
N GLN A 137 12.48 7.43 -26.41
CA GLN A 137 13.16 6.96 -25.21
C GLN A 137 12.29 7.10 -23.95
N THR A 138 11.54 8.20 -23.83
CA THR A 138 10.65 8.40 -22.68
C THR A 138 9.50 7.41 -22.69
N THR A 139 8.91 7.17 -23.86
CA THR A 139 7.80 6.20 -24.04
C THR A 139 8.25 4.78 -23.69
N GLU A 140 9.43 4.38 -24.16
CA GLU A 140 10.00 3.06 -23.85
C GLU A 140 10.26 2.88 -22.35
N LYS A 141 10.84 3.90 -21.69
CA LYS A 141 11.05 3.86 -20.24
C LYS A 141 9.74 3.80 -19.44
N VAL A 142 8.70 4.50 -19.91
CA VAL A 142 7.38 4.45 -19.28
C VAL A 142 6.77 3.05 -19.44
N ALA A 143 6.84 2.46 -20.64
CA ALA A 143 6.38 1.11 -20.89
C ALA A 143 7.06 0.08 -19.98
N LEU A 144 8.40 0.13 -19.89
CA LEU A 144 9.19 -0.74 -19.01
C LEU A 144 8.78 -0.58 -17.53
N SER A 145 8.59 0.67 -17.07
CA SER A 145 8.17 0.94 -15.69
C SER A 145 6.80 0.33 -15.39
N ARG A 146 5.85 0.43 -16.33
CA ARG A 146 4.51 -0.16 -16.20
C ARG A 146 4.58 -1.67 -16.10
N GLU A 147 5.39 -2.32 -16.93
CA GLU A 147 5.59 -3.77 -16.90
C GLU A 147 6.20 -4.25 -15.57
N CYS A 148 7.20 -3.53 -15.06
CA CYS A 148 7.81 -3.81 -13.76
C CYS A 148 6.80 -3.68 -12.62
N ILE A 149 5.98 -2.62 -12.62
CA ILE A 149 4.93 -2.42 -11.61
C ILE A 149 3.89 -3.54 -11.70
N LEU A 150 3.47 -3.92 -12.90
CA LEU A 150 2.50 -5.01 -13.11
C LEU A 150 3.05 -6.33 -12.57
N THR A 151 4.31 -6.65 -12.88
CA THR A 151 4.99 -7.86 -12.40
C THR A 151 5.06 -7.88 -10.87
N ALA A 152 5.43 -6.75 -10.25
CA ALA A 152 5.47 -6.62 -8.79
C ALA A 152 4.08 -6.75 -8.14
N GLN A 153 3.05 -6.14 -8.75
CA GLN A 153 1.66 -6.25 -8.32
C GLN A 153 1.16 -7.69 -8.39
N SER A 154 1.40 -8.38 -9.51
CA SER A 154 1.06 -9.79 -9.70
C SER A 154 1.74 -10.70 -8.68
N ARG A 155 3.03 -10.46 -8.41
CA ARG A 155 3.78 -11.19 -7.36
C ARG A 155 3.18 -10.96 -5.97
N LYS A 156 2.88 -9.71 -5.62
CA LYS A 156 2.26 -9.35 -4.33
C LYS A 156 0.88 -10.01 -4.18
N LYS A 157 0.07 -9.97 -5.23
CA LYS A 157 -1.25 -10.63 -5.27
C LYS A 157 -1.11 -12.13 -5.07
N SER A 158 -0.23 -12.79 -5.82
CA SER A 158 0.03 -14.22 -5.69
C SER A 158 0.42 -14.60 -4.26
N TYR A 159 1.34 -13.87 -3.62
CA TYR A 159 1.72 -14.14 -2.24
C TYR A 159 0.61 -13.90 -1.23
N ALA A 160 -0.13 -12.78 -1.37
CA ALA A 160 -1.23 -12.45 -0.47
C ALA A 160 -2.36 -13.48 -0.57
N ASP A 161 -2.72 -13.87 -1.79
CA ASP A 161 -3.83 -14.79 -2.06
C ASP A 161 -3.45 -16.25 -1.73
N GLN A 162 -2.18 -16.66 -1.88
CA GLN A 162 -1.70 -18.01 -1.49
C GLN A 162 -1.66 -18.24 0.02
N GLN A 163 -1.38 -17.19 0.80
CA GLN A 163 -1.41 -17.26 2.27
C GLN A 163 -2.85 -17.25 2.82
N ARG A 164 -3.85 -17.12 1.95
CA ARG A 164 -5.26 -17.19 2.32
C ARG A 164 -5.67 -18.64 2.51
N ARG A 165 -6.27 -18.96 3.65
CA ARG A 165 -7.05 -20.19 3.83
C ARG A 165 -8.52 -19.83 3.70
N PRO A 166 -9.28 -20.45 2.78
CA PRO A 166 -10.73 -20.34 2.84
C PRO A 166 -11.18 -20.96 4.17
N LEU A 167 -11.78 -20.16 5.04
CA LEU A 167 -12.41 -20.63 6.27
C LEU A 167 -13.85 -21.01 5.90
N GLU A 168 -14.03 -22.26 5.48
CA GLU A 168 -15.36 -22.83 5.25
C GLU A 168 -15.80 -23.54 6.53
N PHE A 169 -17.01 -23.23 6.99
CA PHE A 169 -17.61 -23.86 8.17
C PHE A 169 -18.79 -24.71 7.71
N GLN A 170 -18.87 -25.93 8.23
CA GLN A 170 -20.03 -26.79 8.07
C GLN A 170 -21.02 -26.58 9.22
N VAL A 171 -22.30 -26.86 8.97
CA VAL A 171 -23.30 -26.88 10.04
C VAL A 171 -22.86 -27.93 11.07
N ARG A 172 -22.75 -27.52 12.35
CA ARG A 172 -22.21 -28.25 13.52
C ARG A 172 -20.73 -28.00 13.86
N ASP A 173 -20.01 -27.19 13.09
CA ASP A 173 -18.68 -26.74 13.51
C ASP A 173 -18.77 -25.81 14.73
N LEU A 174 -17.97 -26.07 15.77
CA LEU A 174 -17.89 -25.25 16.96
C LEU A 174 -16.90 -24.10 16.73
N VAL A 175 -17.40 -22.87 16.65
CA VAL A 175 -16.59 -21.64 16.51
C VAL A 175 -16.65 -20.81 17.80
N MET A 176 -15.52 -20.22 18.19
CA MET A 176 -15.50 -19.29 19.33
C MET A 176 -16.02 -17.92 18.91
N LEU A 177 -17.20 -17.55 19.40
CA LEU A 177 -17.77 -16.23 19.19
C LEU A 177 -17.21 -15.24 20.22
N LYS A 178 -16.52 -14.19 19.76
CA LYS A 178 -16.18 -13.06 20.63
C LYS A 178 -17.41 -12.19 20.81
N VAL A 179 -18.12 -12.38 21.92
CA VAL A 179 -19.15 -11.45 22.37
C VAL A 179 -18.47 -10.26 23.05
N SER A 180 -18.49 -9.10 22.41
CA SER A 180 -18.31 -7.84 23.14
C SER A 180 -19.52 -7.68 24.05
N PRO A 181 -19.36 -7.37 25.35
CA PRO A 181 -20.51 -7.03 26.19
C PRO A 181 -21.24 -5.88 25.50
N MET A 182 -22.50 -6.08 25.10
CA MET A 182 -23.33 -4.93 24.75
C MET A 182 -23.36 -4.07 26.02
N LYS A 183 -23.03 -2.78 25.89
CA LYS A 183 -23.31 -1.82 26.97
C LYS A 183 -24.78 -2.04 27.36
N GLY A 184 -24.99 -2.36 28.64
CA GLY A 184 -26.29 -2.76 29.17
C GLY A 184 -27.38 -1.75 28.80
N VAL A 185 -28.56 -2.31 28.56
CA VAL A 185 -29.85 -1.59 28.57
C VAL A 185 -30.02 -0.90 29.92
#